data_AF-T0L5Y6-F1
#
_entry.id   AF-T0L5Y6-F1
#
_cell.length_a   1.000
_cell.length_b   1.000
_cell.length_c   1.000
_cell.angle_alpha   90.00
_cell.angle_beta   90.00
_cell.angle_gamma   90.00
#
_symmetry.space_group_name_H-M   'P 1'
#
loop_
_entity.id
_entity.type
_entity.pdbx_description
1 polymer ?
#
loop_
_entity_poly.entity_id
_entity_poly.type
_entity_poly.pdbx_seq_one_letter_code
_entity_poly.pdbx_strand_id
1 'polypeptide(L)'
;MDLEQANLNSALCNYLLGYEFPNTVILLSKNVVIFGTKKRLDFFENISGIETHIIDKTFENISDISSYLVKIPNLCCVDLKKIKGNFCDNILKNINVKDISDEIQTLFLYKDFDEIENCKKAGIIMNYIIKNCTEYVKDNTFNLDKLEDFIERPIDGIDTSNVEYGFAPEISRYSYRIGIRYNGYCAEAGRTVYSDMNIFYNTQKFILNLIRVGDNSKIIYEKVKEYLINNDLEVDDNFLYTTGLLNEEVSFANEFRVRNGLVFVLKLSNGSSILSNTFYMNDVPVFITLNDKYEDYLDKRPRFRDKSREYEHDIRRKEHQKELLEKLIEDQLNFYKSKSNKNLETDSEKKCKTYSKEGLIPRKGKIVVDFMNNAVCIPLGEYVVPFHISSIKNVVLVDETILKFNFDISQNKNLKFLSSIKCINVNDKNGRQIYDDIQNLKNNFSVCSDKEIITQDKLIESSKKATLENVFMRTDIKTAVKKEKQETLNFMKMVLDFQKIKLIFCFLI
;
A
#
# COMPACT_ATOMS: atom_id res chain seq x y z
N MET A 1 16.86 5.63 -7.55
CA MET A 1 16.67 5.36 -6.11
C MET A 1 17.99 4.78 -5.63
N ASP A 2 18.84 5.58 -4.98
CA ASP A 2 20.04 5.05 -4.32
C ASP A 2 19.57 4.42 -3.02
N LEU A 3 19.19 3.15 -3.10
CA LEU A 3 18.78 2.35 -1.96
C LEU A 3 20.06 1.93 -1.23
N GLU A 4 20.55 2.79 -0.33
CA GLU A 4 21.62 2.37 0.58
C GLU A 4 21.09 1.27 1.49
N GLN A 5 21.69 0.09 1.38
CA GLN A 5 21.38 -1.05 2.20
C GLN A 5 21.60 -0.66 3.67
N ALA A 6 20.62 -0.93 4.55
CA ALA A 6 20.78 -0.57 5.96
C ALA A 6 22.01 -1.24 6.56
N ASN A 7 22.88 -0.41 7.13
CA ASN A 7 24.11 -0.82 7.79
C ASN A 7 23.80 -1.28 9.22
N LEU A 8 24.73 -2.00 9.87
CA LEU A 8 24.51 -2.51 11.23
C LEU A 8 24.31 -1.37 12.22
N ASN A 9 25.00 -0.25 12.00
CA ASN A 9 24.77 0.98 12.73
C ASN A 9 23.32 1.48 12.57
N SER A 10 22.85 1.72 11.34
CA SER A 10 21.48 2.20 11.10
C SER A 10 20.43 1.26 11.71
N ALA A 11 20.63 -0.06 11.59
CA ALA A 11 19.78 -1.07 12.23
C ALA A 11 19.75 -0.94 13.75
N LEU A 12 20.90 -0.77 14.40
CA LEU A 12 21.01 -0.59 15.85
C LEU A 12 20.39 0.73 16.31
N CYS A 13 20.54 1.80 15.53
CA CYS A 13 19.85 3.08 15.75
C CYS A 13 18.34 2.88 15.75
N ASN A 14 17.81 2.24 14.70
CA ASN A 14 16.38 1.97 14.56
C ASN A 14 15.88 1.05 15.67
N TYR A 15 16.67 0.06 16.09
CA TYR A 15 16.34 -0.81 17.20
C TYR A 15 16.21 -0.05 18.53
N LEU A 16 17.17 0.82 18.84
CA LEU A 16 17.21 1.56 20.10
C LEU A 16 16.22 2.74 20.15
N LEU A 17 16.08 3.46 19.04
CA LEU A 17 15.43 4.77 19.00
C LEU A 17 14.22 4.83 18.07
N GLY A 18 14.04 3.83 17.21
CA GLY A 18 13.01 3.84 16.16
C GLY A 18 13.30 4.78 14.98
N TYR A 19 14.41 5.52 15.04
CA TYR A 19 14.81 6.51 14.04
C TYR A 19 16.32 6.59 13.92
N GLU A 20 16.78 6.96 12.73
CA GLU A 20 18.20 7.20 12.46
C GLU A 20 18.56 8.67 12.68
N PHE A 21 19.68 8.91 13.37
CA PHE A 21 20.22 10.23 13.63
C PHE A 21 21.58 10.38 12.92
N PRO A 22 21.64 10.93 11.69
CA PRO A 22 22.91 11.09 10.97
C PRO A 22 23.84 12.05 11.74
N ASN A 23 25.16 12.02 11.53
CA ASN A 23 26.12 12.91 12.21
C ASN A 23 25.89 13.01 13.73
N THR A 24 25.75 11.85 14.39
CA THR A 24 25.48 11.75 15.83
C THR A 24 26.34 10.63 16.41
N VAL A 25 26.94 10.87 17.58
CA VAL A 25 27.69 9.84 18.32
C VAL A 25 26.92 9.48 19.57
N ILE A 26 26.67 8.20 19.77
CA ILE A 26 26.02 7.67 20.97
C ILE A 26 27.02 6.77 21.67
N LEU A 27 27.43 7.14 22.87
CA LEU A 27 28.26 6.34 23.75
C LEU A 27 27.37 5.65 24.78
N LEU A 28 27.25 4.33 24.70
CA LEU A 28 26.63 3.54 25.76
C LEU A 28 27.69 3.16 26.80
N SER A 29 27.48 3.65 28.01
CA SER A 29 28.24 3.26 29.19
C SER A 29 27.29 3.16 30.40
N LYS A 30 27.81 3.24 31.64
CA LYS A 30 26.94 3.37 32.83
C LYS A 30 25.99 4.57 32.73
N ASN A 31 26.47 5.66 32.13
CA ASN A 31 25.68 6.79 31.70
C ASN A 31 25.70 6.84 30.17
N VAL A 32 24.56 7.07 29.54
CA VAL A 32 24.49 7.24 28.09
C VAL A 32 24.91 8.65 27.76
N VAL A 33 25.86 8.82 26.84
CA VAL A 33 26.32 10.14 26.38
C VAL A 33 26.02 10.29 24.90
N ILE A 34 25.34 11.37 24.51
CA ILE A 34 24.96 11.64 23.12
C ILE A 34 25.59 12.94 22.66
N PHE A 35 26.35 12.88 21.57
CA PHE A 35 26.87 14.04 20.85
C PHE A 35 26.04 14.25 19.60
N GLY A 36 25.37 15.39 19.46
CA GLY A 36 24.56 15.70 18.29
C GLY A 36 24.25 17.19 18.15
N THR A 37 23.65 17.57 17.02
CA THR A 37 23.16 18.95 16.85
C THR A 37 22.04 19.25 17.84
N LYS A 38 21.88 20.52 18.24
CA LYS A 38 20.84 20.94 19.20
C LYS A 38 19.45 20.37 18.90
N LYS A 39 18.99 20.50 17.65
CA LYS A 39 17.70 19.96 17.19
C LYS A 39 17.52 18.45 17.44
N ARG A 40 18.60 17.67 17.40
CA ARG A 40 18.56 16.22 17.67
C ARG A 40 18.58 15.93 19.16
N LEU A 41 19.32 16.73 19.94
CA LEU A 41 19.39 16.60 21.38
C LEU A 41 18.07 16.95 22.08
N ASP A 42 17.26 17.83 21.48
CA ASP A 42 15.90 18.16 21.96
C ASP A 42 15.01 16.90 22.11
N PHE A 43 15.26 15.83 21.34
CA PHE A 43 14.54 14.55 21.47
C PHE A 43 14.89 13.79 22.76
N PHE A 44 16.07 14.04 23.33
CA PHE A 44 16.61 13.32 24.48
C PHE A 44 16.51 14.12 25.79
N GLU A 45 16.16 15.41 25.75
CA GLU A 45 16.08 16.29 26.94
C GLU A 45 15.20 15.73 28.07
N ASN A 46 14.16 14.96 27.72
CA ASN A 46 13.21 14.40 28.67
C ASN A 46 13.58 13.01 29.19
N ILE A 47 14.71 12.43 28.77
CA ILE A 47 15.12 11.08 29.16
C ILE A 47 16.16 11.18 30.28
N SER A 48 15.77 10.76 31.49
CA SER A 48 16.66 10.74 32.65
C SER A 48 17.88 9.83 32.41
N GLY A 49 19.08 10.25 32.80
CA GLY A 49 20.30 9.43 32.72
C GLY A 49 21.04 9.50 31.38
N ILE A 50 20.64 10.41 30.49
CA ILE A 50 21.37 10.75 29.26
C ILE A 50 22.10 12.09 29.45
N GLU A 51 23.41 12.08 29.21
CA GLU A 51 24.24 13.27 29.08
C GLU A 51 24.30 13.70 27.61
N THR A 52 24.07 14.98 27.32
CA THR A 52 24.02 15.48 25.93
C THR A 52 25.08 16.55 25.70
N HIS A 53 25.84 16.43 24.61
CA HIS A 53 26.83 17.42 24.18
C HIS A 53 26.52 17.92 22.78
N ILE A 54 26.48 19.24 22.61
CA ILE A 54 26.14 19.87 21.33
C ILE A 54 27.31 19.75 20.36
N ILE A 55 27.01 19.36 19.12
CA ILE A 55 27.93 19.43 17.97
C ILE A 55 27.55 20.64 17.12
N ASP A 56 28.51 21.51 16.87
CA ASP A 56 28.32 22.68 16.02
C ASP A 56 28.28 22.28 14.55
N LYS A 57 27.49 23.01 13.75
CA LYS A 57 27.33 22.72 12.31
C LYS A 57 28.64 22.87 11.52
N THR A 58 29.59 23.66 12.03
CA THR A 58 30.91 23.86 11.43
C THR A 58 31.90 22.78 11.83
N PHE A 59 31.52 21.85 12.72
CA PHE A 59 32.37 20.76 13.21
C PHE A 59 33.65 21.22 13.92
N GLU A 60 33.72 22.49 14.33
CA GLU A 60 34.89 23.06 15.02
C GLU A 60 35.17 22.37 16.36
N ASN A 61 34.12 21.87 17.02
CA ASN A 61 34.21 21.18 18.31
C ASN A 61 34.45 19.66 18.21
N ILE A 62 34.72 19.10 17.02
CA ILE A 62 35.04 17.67 16.87
C ILE A 62 36.28 17.29 17.69
N SER A 63 37.27 18.18 17.79
CA SER A 63 38.48 17.93 18.59
C SER A 63 38.15 17.64 20.06
N ASP A 64 37.12 18.29 20.60
CA ASP A 64 36.71 18.13 21.99
C ASP A 64 36.07 16.76 22.20
N ILE A 65 35.25 16.33 21.24
CA ILE A 65 34.66 14.98 21.21
C ILE A 65 35.77 13.93 21.18
N SER A 66 36.72 14.05 20.24
CA SER A 66 37.84 13.11 20.16
C SER A 66 38.65 13.10 21.46
N SER A 67 38.90 14.26 22.06
CA SER A 67 39.60 14.35 23.35
C SER A 67 38.85 13.69 24.52
N TYR A 68 37.51 13.73 24.49
CA TYR A 68 36.65 13.06 25.46
C TYR A 68 36.73 11.55 25.28
N LEU A 69 36.57 11.07 24.03
CA LEU A 69 36.54 9.65 23.70
C LEU A 69 37.89 8.95 23.94
N VAL A 70 39.03 9.61 23.67
CA VAL A 70 40.39 9.07 23.94
C VAL A 70 40.60 8.74 25.42
N LYS A 71 39.93 9.43 26.35
CA LYS A 71 40.04 9.17 27.79
C LYS A 71 39.33 7.88 28.22
N ILE A 72 38.52 7.28 27.35
CA ILE A 72 37.70 6.10 27.67
C ILE A 72 38.50 4.83 27.37
N PRO A 73 38.82 4.00 28.38
CA PRO A 73 39.51 2.73 28.15
C PRO A 73 38.58 1.70 27.50
N ASN A 74 39.15 0.82 26.66
CA ASN A 74 38.47 -0.30 26.00
C ASN A 74 37.27 0.12 25.13
N LEU A 75 37.47 1.18 24.37
CA LEU A 75 36.44 1.73 23.50
C LEU A 75 36.15 0.79 22.34
N CYS A 76 34.88 0.44 22.17
CA CYS A 76 34.44 -0.43 21.08
C CYS A 76 33.60 0.35 20.08
N CYS A 77 33.65 -0.01 18.80
CA CYS A 77 32.89 0.61 17.72
C CYS A 77 32.13 -0.44 16.92
N VAL A 78 30.91 -0.13 16.50
CA VAL A 78 30.09 -1.00 15.66
C VAL A 78 30.21 -0.59 14.20
N ASP A 79 30.27 -1.59 13.33
CA ASP A 79 30.35 -1.47 11.88
C ASP A 79 31.56 -0.66 11.39
N LEU A 80 32.69 -0.76 12.10
CA LEU A 80 33.89 0.07 11.89
C LEU A 80 34.34 0.11 10.42
N LYS A 81 34.18 -1.01 9.71
CA LYS A 81 34.58 -1.16 8.29
C LYS A 81 33.65 -0.47 7.30
N LYS A 82 32.37 -0.26 7.66
CA LYS A 82 31.36 0.34 6.77
C LYS A 82 31.04 1.80 7.12
N ILE A 83 31.52 2.30 8.25
CA ILE A 83 31.45 3.71 8.60
C ILE A 83 32.15 4.53 7.50
N LYS A 84 31.45 5.55 6.99
CA LYS A 84 31.97 6.50 6.00
C LYS A 84 31.63 7.93 6.41
N GLY A 85 32.41 8.88 5.91
CA GLY A 85 32.10 10.31 5.93
C GLY A 85 33.00 11.12 6.85
N ASN A 86 33.21 12.38 6.46
CA ASN A 86 34.19 13.28 7.07
C ASN A 86 34.05 13.42 8.59
N PHE A 87 32.82 13.40 9.11
CA PHE A 87 32.57 13.50 10.54
C PHE A 87 33.12 12.29 11.31
N CYS A 88 32.81 11.08 10.84
CA CYS A 88 33.30 9.84 11.44
C CYS A 88 34.81 9.70 11.26
N ASP A 89 35.35 10.01 10.08
CA ASP A 89 36.77 9.93 9.79
C ASP A 89 37.58 10.84 10.73
N ASN A 90 37.11 12.07 10.97
CA ASN A 90 37.77 13.01 11.88
C ASN A 90 37.74 12.54 13.34
N ILE A 91 36.66 11.88 13.76
CA ILE A 91 36.55 11.32 15.12
C ILE A 91 37.48 10.11 15.26
N LEU A 92 37.38 9.14 14.35
CA LEU A 92 38.06 7.85 14.44
C LEU A 92 39.58 7.95 14.19
N LYS A 93 40.06 8.98 13.47
CA LYS A 93 41.49 9.14 13.12
C LYS A 93 42.45 9.07 14.30
N ASN A 94 42.05 9.57 15.46
CA ASN A 94 42.90 9.71 16.65
C ASN A 94 42.47 8.80 17.81
N ILE A 95 41.58 7.83 17.57
CA ILE A 95 41.00 6.99 18.62
C ILE A 95 41.29 5.53 18.30
N ASN A 96 41.82 4.79 19.29
CA ASN A 96 41.95 3.35 19.18
C ASN A 96 40.63 2.69 19.59
N VAL A 97 39.93 2.06 18.64
CA VAL A 97 38.66 1.38 18.87
C VAL A 97 38.73 -0.09 18.43
N LYS A 98 38.08 -0.97 19.20
CA LYS A 98 37.88 -2.37 18.81
C LYS A 98 36.56 -2.53 18.07
N ASP A 99 36.56 -3.19 16.92
CA ASP A 99 35.34 -3.58 16.22
C ASP A 99 34.64 -4.74 16.96
N ILE A 100 33.34 -4.64 17.11
CA ILE A 100 32.47 -5.58 17.84
C ILE A 100 31.18 -5.89 17.06
N SER A 101 31.22 -5.69 15.75
CA SER A 101 30.06 -5.87 14.86
C SER A 101 29.45 -7.28 14.98
N ASP A 102 30.30 -8.30 15.07
CA ASP A 102 29.87 -9.70 15.15
C ASP A 102 29.12 -9.95 16.47
N GLU A 103 29.62 -9.43 17.59
CA GLU A 103 28.95 -9.54 18.89
C GLU A 103 27.58 -8.84 18.89
N ILE A 104 27.46 -7.68 18.26
CA ILE A 104 26.17 -6.96 18.16
C ILE A 104 25.19 -7.69 17.24
N GLN A 105 25.65 -8.29 16.14
CA GLN A 105 24.78 -9.10 15.29
C GLN A 105 24.17 -10.29 16.06
N THR A 106 24.89 -10.86 17.03
CA THR A 106 24.31 -11.93 17.86
C THR A 106 23.14 -11.46 18.73
N LEU A 107 23.06 -10.18 19.07
CA LEU A 107 21.94 -9.61 19.81
C LEU A 107 20.65 -9.67 18.97
N PHE A 108 20.77 -9.47 17.67
CA PHE A 108 19.65 -9.52 16.75
C PHE A 108 19.23 -10.94 16.37
N LEU A 109 19.88 -12.01 16.84
CA LEU A 109 19.51 -13.37 16.44
C LEU A 109 18.04 -13.71 16.72
N TYR A 110 17.56 -13.39 17.92
CA TYR A 110 16.23 -13.76 18.37
C TYR A 110 15.34 -12.54 18.48
N LYS A 111 14.14 -12.66 17.91
CA LYS A 111 13.20 -11.58 17.78
C LYS A 111 12.09 -11.75 18.82
N ASP A 112 11.70 -10.64 19.43
CA ASP A 112 10.55 -10.56 20.33
C ASP A 112 9.23 -10.62 19.54
N PHE A 113 8.11 -10.76 20.26
CA PHE A 113 6.80 -10.94 19.65
C PHE A 113 6.44 -9.82 18.64
N ASP A 114 6.67 -8.56 19.01
CA ASP A 114 6.36 -7.39 18.17
C ASP A 114 7.25 -7.34 16.91
N GLU A 115 8.51 -7.75 17.04
CA GLU A 115 9.46 -7.83 15.93
C GLU A 115 9.06 -8.93 14.95
N ILE A 116 8.65 -10.10 15.45
CA ILE A 116 8.10 -11.19 14.63
C ILE A 116 6.82 -10.73 13.92
N GLU A 117 5.95 -9.94 14.58
CA GLU A 117 4.76 -9.40 13.94
C GLU A 117 5.12 -8.47 12.77
N ASN A 118 6.13 -7.62 12.92
CA ASN A 118 6.61 -6.78 11.82
C ASN A 118 7.20 -7.61 10.66
N CYS A 119 7.98 -8.66 10.95
CA CYS A 119 8.44 -9.61 9.93
C CYS A 119 7.26 -10.28 9.21
N LYS A 120 6.19 -10.64 9.94
CA LYS A 120 4.96 -11.21 9.35
C LYS A 120 4.24 -10.22 8.46
N LYS A 121 4.16 -8.94 8.83
CA LYS A 121 3.60 -7.87 8.00
C LYS A 121 4.40 -7.68 6.71
N ALA A 122 5.74 -7.69 6.79
CA ALA A 122 6.61 -7.73 5.60
C ALA A 122 6.32 -8.96 4.72
N GLY A 123 6.09 -10.13 5.34
CA GLY A 123 5.66 -11.36 4.65
C GLY A 123 4.31 -11.25 3.93
N ILE A 124 3.31 -10.60 4.54
CA ILE A 124 2.00 -10.37 3.92
C ILE A 124 2.15 -9.55 2.63
N ILE A 125 2.93 -8.47 2.70
CA ILE A 125 3.23 -7.62 1.53
C ILE A 125 3.96 -8.44 0.47
N MET A 126 4.97 -9.21 0.86
CA MET A 126 5.70 -10.08 -0.05
C MET A 126 4.78 -11.08 -0.75
N ASN A 127 3.83 -11.67 -0.03
CA ASN A 127 2.87 -12.62 -0.60
C ASN A 127 1.92 -11.97 -1.61
N TYR A 128 1.54 -10.71 -1.37
CA TYR A 128 0.79 -9.92 -2.34
C TYR A 128 1.63 -9.66 -3.60
N ILE A 129 2.89 -9.27 -3.44
CA ILE A 129 3.83 -9.02 -4.54
C ILE A 129 4.06 -10.28 -5.36
N ILE A 130 4.42 -11.41 -4.74
CA ILE A 130 4.67 -12.70 -5.43
C ILE A 130 3.50 -13.07 -6.34
N LYS A 131 2.27 -12.99 -5.83
CA LYS A 131 1.06 -13.36 -6.59
C LYS A 131 0.88 -12.51 -7.84
N ASN A 132 1.11 -11.20 -7.73
CA ASN A 132 0.99 -10.29 -8.86
C ASN A 132 2.19 -10.43 -9.81
N CYS A 133 3.42 -10.33 -9.31
CA CYS A 133 4.66 -10.42 -10.07
C CYS A 133 4.73 -11.69 -10.93
N THR A 134 4.30 -12.83 -10.38
CA THR A 134 4.33 -14.11 -11.10
C THR A 134 3.52 -14.05 -12.40
N GLU A 135 2.34 -13.42 -12.41
CA GLU A 135 1.53 -13.30 -13.63
C GLU A 135 2.17 -12.35 -14.65
N TYR A 136 2.79 -11.25 -14.20
CA TYR A 136 3.49 -10.33 -15.09
C TYR A 136 4.79 -10.92 -15.68
N VAL A 137 5.51 -11.73 -14.91
CA VAL A 137 6.66 -12.50 -15.38
C VAL A 137 6.21 -13.55 -16.39
N LYS A 138 5.08 -14.23 -16.15
CA LYS A 138 4.46 -15.12 -17.15
C LYS A 138 4.13 -14.38 -18.45
N ASP A 139 3.71 -13.13 -18.36
CA ASP A 139 3.40 -12.34 -19.56
C ASP A 139 4.62 -11.66 -20.21
N ASN A 140 5.84 -11.84 -19.69
CA ASN A 140 7.06 -11.13 -20.11
C ASN A 140 6.90 -9.59 -20.10
N THR A 141 6.11 -9.05 -19.17
CA THR A 141 5.86 -7.61 -19.07
C THR A 141 6.26 -7.04 -17.71
N PHE A 142 6.95 -7.81 -16.88
CA PHE A 142 7.37 -7.38 -15.56
C PHE A 142 8.53 -6.38 -15.65
N ASN A 143 8.38 -5.23 -14.99
CA ASN A 143 9.37 -4.16 -14.88
C ASN A 143 9.31 -3.56 -13.47
N LEU A 144 10.30 -2.73 -13.13
CA LEU A 144 10.41 -2.08 -11.81
C LEU A 144 9.23 -1.14 -11.54
N ASP A 145 8.76 -0.37 -12.53
CA ASP A 145 7.64 0.57 -12.36
C ASP A 145 6.36 -0.15 -11.87
N LYS A 146 6.08 -1.34 -12.42
CA LYS A 146 4.93 -2.16 -11.97
C LYS A 146 5.12 -2.70 -10.56
N LEU A 147 6.36 -2.97 -10.15
CA LEU A 147 6.64 -3.41 -8.79
C LEU A 147 6.36 -2.29 -7.79
N GLU A 148 6.76 -1.05 -8.12
CA GLU A 148 6.43 0.14 -7.33
C GLU A 148 4.91 0.32 -7.24
N ASP A 149 4.18 0.17 -8.36
CA ASP A 149 2.71 0.21 -8.38
C ASP A 149 2.07 -0.83 -7.44
N PHE A 150 2.70 -1.99 -7.20
CA PHE A 150 2.18 -2.99 -6.27
C PHE A 150 2.42 -2.64 -4.81
N ILE A 151 3.53 -1.97 -4.51
CA ILE A 151 3.87 -1.57 -3.13
C ILE A 151 3.02 -0.40 -2.67
N GLU A 152 2.70 0.54 -3.57
CA GLU A 152 1.87 1.70 -3.24
C GLU A 152 0.39 1.35 -3.06
N ARG A 153 -0.05 0.19 -3.55
CA ARG A 153 -1.45 -0.24 -3.42
C ARG A 153 -1.78 -0.53 -1.95
N PRO A 154 -2.97 -0.10 -1.49
CA PRO A 154 -3.40 -0.41 -0.13
C PRO A 154 -3.56 -1.92 0.04
N ILE A 155 -2.98 -2.44 1.12
CA ILE A 155 -3.11 -3.84 1.54
C ILE A 155 -3.80 -3.84 2.90
N ASP A 156 -4.85 -4.64 3.07
CA ASP A 156 -5.64 -4.68 4.29
C ASP A 156 -4.76 -4.99 5.52
N GLY A 157 -4.86 -4.13 6.55
CA GLY A 157 -4.11 -4.27 7.80
C GLY A 157 -2.63 -3.86 7.71
N ILE A 158 -2.19 -3.31 6.58
CA ILE A 158 -0.83 -2.82 6.36
C ILE A 158 -0.87 -1.32 6.08
N ASP A 159 -0.03 -0.58 6.81
CA ASP A 159 0.25 0.81 6.50
C ASP A 159 1.36 0.89 5.45
N THR A 160 1.03 1.32 4.24
CA THR A 160 1.98 1.38 3.11
C THR A 160 3.08 2.40 3.33
N SER A 161 2.93 3.38 4.23
CA SER A 161 3.99 4.36 4.50
C SER A 161 5.20 3.78 5.21
N ASN A 162 5.04 2.61 5.85
CA ASN A 162 6.11 1.94 6.60
C ASN A 162 6.80 0.85 5.77
N VAL A 163 6.48 0.78 4.47
CA VAL A 163 6.98 -0.23 3.55
C VAL A 163 8.16 0.34 2.78
N GLU A 164 9.28 -0.38 2.82
CA GLU A 164 10.49 -0.03 2.11
C GLU A 164 11.03 -1.27 1.40
N TYR A 165 11.90 -1.07 0.40
CA TYR A 165 12.68 -2.18 -0.15
C TYR A 165 13.77 -2.57 0.85
N GLY A 166 13.95 -3.88 1.07
CA GLY A 166 15.10 -4.37 1.84
C GLY A 166 16.39 -4.22 1.05
N PHE A 167 16.37 -4.63 -0.22
CA PHE A 167 17.46 -4.50 -1.17
C PHE A 167 16.93 -4.22 -2.58
N ALA A 168 17.80 -3.82 -3.50
CA ALA A 168 17.45 -3.58 -4.89
C ALA A 168 16.85 -4.86 -5.53
N PRO A 169 15.59 -4.83 -6.01
CA PRO A 169 14.95 -6.01 -6.58
C PRO A 169 15.77 -6.61 -7.72
N GLU A 170 16.07 -7.91 -7.64
CA GLU A 170 16.74 -8.65 -8.70
C GLU A 170 15.66 -9.23 -9.61
N ILE A 171 15.57 -8.73 -10.84
CA ILE A 171 14.54 -9.15 -11.80
C ILE A 171 15.22 -9.67 -13.06
N SER A 172 14.90 -10.90 -13.43
CA SER A 172 15.29 -11.52 -14.68
C SER A 172 14.05 -11.83 -15.53
N ARG A 173 14.27 -12.37 -16.74
CA ARG A 173 13.18 -12.73 -17.65
C ARG A 173 12.27 -13.82 -17.07
N TYR A 174 12.81 -14.73 -16.27
CA TYR A 174 12.08 -15.90 -15.76
C TYR A 174 12.16 -16.03 -14.25
N SER A 175 12.88 -15.14 -13.56
CA SER A 175 13.02 -15.18 -12.12
C SER A 175 12.99 -13.79 -11.53
N TYR A 176 12.63 -13.71 -10.27
CA TYR A 176 12.70 -12.48 -9.51
C TYR A 176 13.05 -12.79 -8.05
N ARG A 177 13.73 -11.87 -7.38
CA ARG A 177 14.03 -11.88 -5.95
C ARG A 177 13.81 -10.49 -5.41
N ILE A 178 12.95 -10.40 -4.41
CA ILE A 178 12.49 -9.13 -3.85
C ILE A 178 12.63 -9.23 -2.33
N GLY A 179 13.17 -8.18 -1.72
CA GLY A 179 13.18 -7.98 -0.28
C GLY A 179 12.30 -6.80 0.07
N ILE A 180 11.39 -6.97 1.02
CA ILE A 180 10.54 -5.91 1.56
C ILE A 180 10.82 -5.77 3.03
N ARG A 181 10.77 -4.52 3.50
CA ARG A 181 10.92 -4.14 4.89
C ARG A 181 9.65 -3.47 5.38
N TYR A 182 9.18 -3.84 6.56
CA TYR A 182 8.07 -3.19 7.24
C TYR A 182 8.52 -2.76 8.64
N ASN A 183 8.43 -1.47 8.96
CA ASN A 183 8.90 -0.90 10.25
C ASN A 183 10.35 -1.30 10.60
N GLY A 184 11.24 -1.37 9.61
CA GLY A 184 12.63 -1.81 9.84
C GLY A 184 12.90 -3.31 9.63
N TYR A 185 11.87 -4.16 9.65
CA TYR A 185 12.04 -5.62 9.62
C TYR A 185 11.83 -6.22 8.22
N CYS A 186 12.76 -7.07 7.79
CA CYS A 186 12.85 -7.61 6.45
C CYS A 186 12.15 -8.95 6.28
N ALA A 187 11.58 -9.14 5.09
CA ALA A 187 11.18 -10.43 4.55
C ALA A 187 11.63 -10.52 3.08
N GLU A 188 12.04 -11.70 2.67
CA GLU A 188 12.57 -11.99 1.34
C GLU A 188 11.79 -13.13 0.68
N ALA A 189 11.49 -12.96 -0.61
CA ALA A 189 11.11 -14.08 -1.45
C ALA A 189 11.65 -13.96 -2.88
N GLY A 190 11.90 -15.12 -3.47
CA GLY A 190 12.37 -15.23 -4.84
C GLY A 190 11.82 -16.48 -5.52
N ARG A 191 11.44 -16.36 -6.79
CA ARG A 191 10.83 -17.43 -7.57
C ARG A 191 11.40 -17.47 -8.97
N THR A 192 11.51 -18.68 -9.51
CA THR A 192 11.70 -18.94 -10.94
C THR A 192 10.41 -19.51 -11.53
N VAL A 193 9.96 -18.88 -12.60
CA VAL A 193 8.80 -19.25 -13.41
C VAL A 193 9.29 -20.06 -14.63
N TYR A 194 8.44 -20.93 -15.18
CA TYR A 194 8.73 -21.74 -16.38
C TYR A 194 9.78 -22.85 -16.25
N SER A 195 10.36 -23.04 -15.07
CA SER A 195 11.32 -24.12 -14.80
C SER A 195 10.76 -25.13 -13.81
N ASP A 196 11.13 -26.40 -13.96
CA ASP A 196 10.84 -27.40 -12.95
C ASP A 196 11.78 -27.21 -11.76
N MET A 197 11.25 -26.62 -10.69
CA MET A 197 11.98 -26.34 -9.46
C MET A 197 11.81 -27.44 -8.41
N ASN A 198 11.28 -28.61 -8.77
CA ASN A 198 11.00 -29.70 -7.83
C ASN A 198 12.21 -30.05 -6.94
N ILE A 199 13.42 -30.06 -7.51
CA ILE A 199 14.65 -30.33 -6.74
C ILE A 199 14.88 -29.26 -5.64
N PHE A 200 14.67 -27.98 -5.95
CA PHE A 200 14.83 -26.89 -4.98
C PHE A 200 13.76 -26.96 -3.88
N TYR A 201 12.50 -27.25 -4.23
CA TYR A 201 11.43 -27.42 -3.24
C TYR A 201 11.65 -28.64 -2.33
N ASN A 202 12.14 -29.77 -2.89
CA ASN A 202 12.50 -30.95 -2.09
C ASN A 202 13.69 -30.66 -1.17
N THR A 203 14.68 -29.92 -1.66
CA THR A 203 15.84 -29.48 -0.86
C THR A 203 15.39 -28.54 0.27
N GLN A 204 14.52 -27.57 0.00
CA GLN A 204 13.93 -26.73 1.04
C GLN A 204 13.21 -27.58 2.10
N LYS A 205 12.37 -28.54 1.68
CA LYS A 205 11.68 -29.43 2.62
C LYS A 205 12.65 -30.25 3.48
N PHE A 206 13.74 -30.74 2.89
CA PHE A 206 14.80 -31.43 3.63
C PHE A 206 15.44 -30.52 4.69
N ILE A 207 15.84 -29.31 4.30
CA ILE A 207 16.46 -28.32 5.20
C ILE A 207 15.52 -27.96 6.36
N LEU A 208 14.25 -27.68 6.07
CA LEU A 208 13.26 -27.33 7.10
C LEU A 208 13.01 -28.47 8.10
N ASN A 209 13.14 -29.73 7.67
CA ASN A 209 13.00 -30.89 8.57
C ASN A 209 14.20 -31.09 9.49
N LEU A 210 15.39 -30.62 9.07
CA LEU A 210 16.63 -30.68 9.85
C LEU A 210 16.69 -29.64 10.97
N ILE A 211 16.07 -28.47 10.79
CA ILE A 211 16.16 -27.38 11.75
C ILE A 211 15.22 -27.65 12.94
N ARG A 212 15.79 -27.89 14.13
CA ARG A 212 15.03 -28.02 15.39
C ARG A 212 15.55 -27.07 16.47
N VAL A 213 14.67 -26.75 17.41
CA VAL A 213 15.02 -25.95 18.59
C VAL A 213 16.10 -26.68 19.41
N GLY A 214 17.17 -25.97 19.74
CA GLY A 214 18.32 -26.50 20.49
C GLY A 214 19.49 -26.96 19.62
N ASP A 215 19.29 -27.16 18.32
CA ASP A 215 20.35 -27.58 17.42
C ASP A 215 21.41 -26.50 17.23
N ASN A 216 22.62 -26.94 16.84
CA ASN A 216 23.71 -26.05 16.47
C ASN A 216 23.60 -25.68 14.99
N SER A 217 23.54 -24.38 14.69
CA SER A 217 23.43 -23.85 13.33
C SER A 217 24.53 -24.35 12.39
N LYS A 218 25.77 -24.42 12.87
CA LYS A 218 26.92 -24.85 12.07
C LYS A 218 26.81 -26.31 11.64
N ILE A 219 26.36 -27.18 12.54
CA ILE A 219 26.13 -28.60 12.24
C ILE A 219 25.01 -28.77 11.21
N ILE A 220 23.94 -27.97 11.33
CA ILE A 220 22.87 -27.96 10.33
C ILE A 220 23.44 -27.53 8.98
N TYR A 221 24.19 -26.43 8.95
CA TYR A 221 24.78 -25.89 7.73
C TYR A 221 25.70 -26.89 7.03
N GLU A 222 26.58 -27.56 7.77
CA GLU A 222 27.48 -28.60 7.25
C GLU A 222 26.69 -29.78 6.65
N LYS A 223 25.68 -30.29 7.35
CA LYS A 223 24.79 -31.37 6.84
C LYS A 223 24.05 -30.97 5.57
N VAL A 224 23.61 -29.72 5.48
CA VAL A 224 22.95 -29.21 4.27
C VAL A 224 23.96 -29.11 3.13
N LYS A 225 25.18 -28.63 3.39
CA LYS A 225 26.25 -28.56 2.40
C LYS A 225 26.62 -29.96 1.86
N GLU A 226 26.73 -30.95 2.74
CA GLU A 226 26.92 -32.36 2.34
C GLU A 226 25.76 -32.86 1.45
N TYR A 227 24.52 -32.55 1.81
CA TYR A 227 23.35 -32.91 1.00
C TYR A 227 23.38 -32.25 -0.39
N LEU A 228 23.73 -30.96 -0.47
CA LEU A 228 23.83 -30.23 -1.73
C LEU A 228 24.90 -30.85 -2.65
N ILE A 229 26.06 -31.18 -2.10
CA ILE A 229 27.14 -31.86 -2.85
C ILE A 229 26.70 -33.23 -3.34
N ASN A 230 26.06 -34.04 -2.48
CA ASN A 230 25.61 -35.39 -2.84
C ASN A 230 24.52 -35.43 -3.92
N ASN A 231 23.82 -34.31 -4.15
CA ASN A 231 22.78 -34.17 -5.17
C ASN A 231 23.25 -33.33 -6.37
N ASP A 232 24.55 -33.03 -6.48
CA ASP A 232 25.15 -32.20 -7.54
C ASP A 232 24.45 -30.83 -7.71
N LEU A 233 24.07 -30.21 -6.58
CA LEU A 233 23.42 -28.91 -6.55
C LEU A 233 24.42 -27.79 -6.27
N GLU A 234 24.76 -27.05 -7.32
CA GLU A 234 25.55 -25.82 -7.20
C GLU A 234 24.66 -24.68 -6.65
N VAL A 235 24.86 -24.34 -5.39
CA VAL A 235 24.15 -23.26 -4.69
C VAL A 235 25.16 -22.28 -4.10
N ASP A 236 24.83 -20.99 -4.12
CA ASP A 236 25.58 -19.94 -3.42
C ASP A 236 25.91 -20.36 -1.97
N ASP A 237 27.13 -20.12 -1.49
CA ASP A 237 27.51 -20.46 -0.10
C ASP A 237 26.58 -19.75 0.93
N ASN A 238 26.08 -18.55 0.64
CA ASN A 238 25.16 -17.85 1.55
C ASN A 238 23.69 -18.27 1.35
N PHE A 239 23.40 -19.57 1.44
CA PHE A 239 22.05 -20.10 1.23
C PHE A 239 21.16 -20.07 2.49
N LEU A 240 21.74 -19.92 3.69
CA LEU A 240 20.98 -19.97 4.95
C LEU A 240 21.52 -18.95 5.97
N TYR A 241 20.72 -17.93 6.25
CA TYR A 241 21.08 -16.82 7.15
C TYR A 241 19.88 -16.30 7.93
N THR A 242 20.14 -15.67 9.07
CA THR A 242 19.10 -14.99 9.85
C THR A 242 18.77 -13.63 9.22
N THR A 243 17.53 -13.18 9.40
CA THR A 243 17.07 -11.88 8.91
C THR A 243 16.20 -11.20 9.98
N GLY A 244 16.05 -9.89 9.85
CA GLY A 244 15.36 -9.06 10.83
C GLY A 244 15.52 -7.60 10.44
N LEU A 245 16.27 -6.84 11.23
CA LEU A 245 16.54 -5.43 10.92
C LEU A 245 17.47 -5.28 9.73
N LEU A 246 18.40 -6.23 9.57
CA LEU A 246 19.24 -6.36 8.39
C LEU A 246 18.66 -7.41 7.44
N ASN A 247 18.92 -7.23 6.15
CA ASN A 247 18.53 -8.23 5.14
C ASN A 247 19.19 -9.57 5.42
N GLU A 248 20.49 -9.53 5.69
CA GLU A 248 21.32 -10.67 6.02
C GLU A 248 22.06 -10.33 7.33
N GLU A 249 21.74 -11.05 8.40
CA GLU A 249 22.34 -10.86 9.73
C GLU A 249 23.46 -11.88 9.94
N VAL A 250 23.15 -13.05 10.51
CA VAL A 250 24.13 -14.09 10.85
C VAL A 250 23.93 -15.30 9.95
N SER A 251 24.99 -15.73 9.27
CA SER A 251 24.98 -16.98 8.50
C SER A 251 24.89 -18.20 9.42
N PHE A 252 24.17 -19.23 9.02
CA PHE A 252 24.15 -20.51 9.74
C PHE A 252 25.51 -21.23 9.73
N ALA A 253 26.46 -20.81 8.89
CA ALA A 253 27.85 -21.26 8.95
C ALA A 253 28.54 -20.87 10.28
N ASN A 254 28.05 -19.79 10.92
CA ASN A 254 28.52 -19.37 12.24
C ASN A 254 27.84 -20.19 13.34
N GLU A 255 28.51 -20.33 14.48
CA GLU A 255 28.00 -21.15 15.59
C GLU A 255 27.04 -20.36 16.49
N PHE A 256 25.77 -20.79 16.51
CA PHE A 256 24.76 -20.38 17.47
C PHE A 256 23.73 -21.51 17.69
N ARG A 257 22.85 -21.33 18.68
CA ARG A 257 21.80 -22.30 19.00
C ARG A 257 20.47 -21.87 18.40
N VAL A 258 19.80 -22.76 17.69
CA VAL A 258 18.45 -22.47 17.18
C VAL A 258 17.49 -22.36 18.36
N ARG A 259 16.69 -21.28 18.42
CA ARG A 259 15.67 -21.06 19.46
C ARG A 259 14.40 -20.48 18.85
N ASN A 260 13.32 -20.51 19.62
CA ASN A 260 12.09 -19.80 19.26
C ASN A 260 12.36 -18.31 19.13
N GLY A 261 11.74 -17.68 18.13
CA GLY A 261 11.96 -16.28 17.79
C GLY A 261 13.09 -16.03 16.80
N LEU A 262 13.83 -17.06 16.36
CA LEU A 262 14.77 -16.95 15.25
C LEU A 262 13.99 -16.69 13.94
N VAL A 263 14.36 -15.67 13.18
CA VAL A 263 13.82 -15.43 11.83
C VAL A 263 14.95 -15.62 10.82
N PHE A 264 14.70 -16.40 9.78
CA PHE A 264 15.75 -16.79 8.83
C PHE A 264 15.24 -16.91 7.40
N VAL A 265 16.14 -16.79 6.44
CA VAL A 265 15.89 -16.94 5.01
C VAL A 265 16.65 -18.16 4.52
N LEU A 266 15.96 -18.98 3.73
CA LEU A 266 16.60 -19.98 2.89
C LEU A 266 16.60 -19.44 1.46
N LYS A 267 17.78 -19.31 0.85
CA LYS A 267 18.00 -18.85 -0.51
C LYS A 267 18.73 -19.94 -1.31
N LEU A 268 17.99 -20.67 -2.14
CA LEU A 268 18.55 -21.62 -3.10
C LEU A 268 18.67 -20.92 -4.46
N SER A 269 19.89 -20.66 -4.89
CA SER A 269 20.20 -19.94 -6.14
C SER A 269 21.34 -20.64 -6.87
N ASN A 270 21.19 -20.88 -8.17
CA ASN A 270 22.24 -21.41 -9.06
C ASN A 270 22.55 -20.46 -10.24
N GLY A 271 22.36 -19.16 -10.03
CA GLY A 271 22.53 -18.10 -11.03
C GLY A 271 21.39 -17.98 -12.06
N SER A 272 20.85 -19.10 -12.54
CA SER A 272 19.71 -19.11 -13.49
C SER A 272 18.35 -19.21 -12.79
N SER A 273 18.31 -19.95 -11.69
CA SER A 273 17.10 -20.29 -10.94
C SER A 273 17.24 -19.88 -9.49
N ILE A 274 16.15 -19.39 -8.91
CA ILE A 274 16.11 -18.90 -7.55
C ILE A 274 14.83 -19.36 -6.86
N LEU A 275 15.00 -19.84 -5.63
CA LEU A 275 13.94 -20.08 -4.67
C LEU A 275 14.41 -19.48 -3.35
N SER A 276 13.73 -18.43 -2.88
CA SER A 276 13.95 -17.93 -1.54
C SER A 276 12.66 -17.74 -0.75
N ASN A 277 12.72 -18.06 0.53
CA ASN A 277 11.59 -17.94 1.45
C ASN A 277 12.10 -17.51 2.83
N THR A 278 11.28 -16.71 3.52
CA THR A 278 11.52 -16.33 4.93
C THR A 278 10.67 -17.20 5.84
N PHE A 279 11.28 -17.60 6.96
CA PHE A 279 10.71 -18.44 7.98
C PHE A 279 10.93 -17.80 9.34
N TYR A 280 10.03 -18.06 10.28
CA TYR A 280 10.33 -17.89 11.70
C TYR A 280 10.32 -19.24 12.41
N MET A 281 11.17 -19.37 13.41
CA MET A 281 11.29 -20.55 14.22
C MET A 281 10.33 -20.47 15.39
N ASN A 282 9.42 -21.43 15.42
CA ASN A 282 8.74 -21.85 16.63
C ASN A 282 9.26 -23.26 16.99
N ASP A 283 8.46 -24.15 17.55
CA ASP A 283 8.84 -25.57 17.71
C ASP A 283 9.31 -26.21 16.39
N VAL A 284 8.77 -25.73 15.26
CA VAL A 284 9.20 -26.02 13.90
C VAL A 284 9.29 -24.73 13.07
N PRO A 285 10.05 -24.72 11.96
CA PRO A 285 10.03 -23.62 11.02
C PRO A 285 8.63 -23.36 10.45
N VAL A 286 8.19 -22.11 10.50
CA VAL A 286 6.91 -21.66 9.95
C VAL A 286 7.16 -20.61 8.88
N PHE A 287 6.48 -20.76 7.75
CA PHE A 287 6.54 -19.83 6.63
C PHE A 287 6.02 -18.44 7.01
N ILE A 288 6.83 -17.40 6.76
CA ILE A 288 6.39 -16.01 6.74
C ILE A 288 5.89 -15.65 5.33
N THR A 289 6.65 -16.07 4.32
CA THR A 289 6.28 -15.92 2.91
C THR A 289 5.47 -17.12 2.42
N LEU A 290 4.96 -17.07 1.20
CA LEU A 290 3.97 -18.03 0.69
C LEU A 290 4.51 -19.48 0.75
N ASN A 291 3.72 -20.38 1.33
CA ASN A 291 3.95 -21.83 1.26
C ASN A 291 3.30 -22.38 -0.01
N ASP A 292 3.97 -22.17 -1.11
CA ASP A 292 3.57 -22.54 -2.46
C ASP A 292 4.26 -23.82 -2.93
N LYS A 293 3.88 -24.28 -4.12
CA LYS A 293 4.50 -25.43 -4.76
C LYS A 293 5.05 -25.05 -6.13
N TYR A 294 6.00 -25.83 -6.62
CA TYR A 294 6.61 -25.59 -7.92
C TYR A 294 5.58 -25.61 -9.06
N GLU A 295 4.49 -26.39 -8.95
CA GLU A 295 3.45 -26.48 -9.97
C GLU A 295 2.63 -25.19 -10.14
N ASP A 296 2.66 -24.28 -9.18
CA ASP A 296 1.98 -22.98 -9.26
C ASP A 296 2.72 -22.02 -10.22
N TYR A 297 4.00 -22.30 -10.46
CA TYR A 297 4.92 -21.52 -11.30
C TYR A 297 5.16 -22.12 -12.69
N LEU A 298 4.64 -23.33 -12.92
CA LEU A 298 4.60 -23.93 -14.25
C LEU A 298 3.51 -23.28 -15.09
N ASP A 299 3.80 -23.08 -16.39
CA ASP A 299 2.80 -22.57 -17.31
C ASP A 299 1.81 -23.66 -17.69
N LYS A 300 0.66 -23.67 -17.00
CA LYS A 300 -0.48 -24.52 -17.30
C LYS A 300 -1.33 -23.95 -18.45
N ARG A 301 -0.98 -22.79 -19.02
CA ARG A 301 -1.73 -22.22 -20.16
C ARG A 301 -1.51 -23.16 -21.36
N PRO A 302 -2.57 -23.64 -22.03
CA PRO A 302 -2.42 -24.45 -23.23
C PRO A 302 -1.65 -23.61 -24.26
N ARG A 303 -0.51 -24.13 -24.75
CA ARG A 303 0.39 -23.47 -25.73
C ARG A 303 -0.22 -23.34 -27.14
N PHE A 304 -1.53 -23.08 -27.22
CA PHE A 304 -2.30 -22.86 -28.45
C PHE A 304 -3.16 -21.59 -28.35
N ARG A 305 -2.61 -20.53 -27.74
CA ARG A 305 -3.12 -19.17 -27.89
C ARG A 305 -2.00 -18.32 -28.45
N ASP A 306 -1.91 -18.26 -29.78
CA ASP A 306 -1.08 -17.30 -30.48
C ASP A 306 -1.55 -15.89 -30.11
N LYS A 307 -0.90 -15.25 -29.13
CA LYS A 307 -1.09 -13.82 -28.78
C LYS A 307 -0.97 -12.93 -30.03
N SER A 308 -0.23 -13.37 -31.04
CA SER A 308 -0.13 -12.73 -32.36
C SER A 308 -1.48 -12.62 -33.07
N ARG A 309 -2.31 -13.67 -33.03
CA ARG A 309 -3.66 -13.66 -33.62
C ARG A 309 -4.62 -12.79 -32.81
N GLU A 310 -4.51 -12.77 -31.49
CA GLU A 310 -5.36 -11.93 -30.65
C GLU A 310 -5.04 -10.44 -30.84
N TYR A 311 -3.75 -10.09 -30.96
CA TYR A 311 -3.32 -8.75 -31.34
C TYR A 311 -3.81 -8.35 -32.74
N GLU A 312 -3.74 -9.28 -33.71
CA GLU A 312 -4.26 -9.06 -35.06
C GLU A 312 -5.80 -8.90 -35.05
N HIS A 313 -6.52 -9.69 -34.25
CA HIS A 313 -7.96 -9.56 -34.07
C HIS A 313 -8.33 -8.25 -33.35
N ASP A 314 -7.54 -7.77 -32.41
CA ASP A 314 -7.77 -6.49 -31.73
C ASP A 314 -7.47 -5.29 -32.62
N ILE A 315 -6.46 -5.38 -33.48
CA ILE A 315 -6.23 -4.40 -34.56
C ILE A 315 -7.42 -4.40 -35.51
N ARG A 316 -7.86 -5.57 -36.00
CA ARG A 316 -9.04 -5.67 -36.87
C ARG A 316 -10.31 -5.17 -36.20
N ARG A 317 -10.49 -5.38 -34.89
CA ARG A 317 -11.63 -4.83 -34.12
C ARG A 317 -11.55 -3.31 -34.06
N LYS A 318 -10.36 -2.74 -33.82
CA LYS A 318 -10.17 -1.28 -33.79
C LYS A 318 -10.34 -0.64 -35.17
N GLU A 319 -9.81 -1.27 -36.21
CA GLU A 319 -10.00 -0.83 -37.60
C GLU A 319 -11.47 -0.91 -38.00
N HIS A 320 -12.14 -2.02 -37.70
CA HIS A 320 -13.57 -2.16 -37.97
C HIS A 320 -14.42 -1.16 -37.16
N GLN A 321 -14.08 -0.91 -35.89
CA GLN A 321 -14.73 0.14 -35.10
C GLN A 321 -14.49 1.52 -35.71
N LYS A 322 -13.29 1.80 -36.22
CA LYS A 322 -12.97 3.05 -36.91
C LYS A 322 -13.77 3.20 -38.20
N GLU A 323 -13.86 2.14 -39.02
CA GLU A 323 -14.69 2.11 -40.22
C GLU A 323 -16.18 2.32 -39.90
N LEU A 324 -16.68 1.69 -38.85
CA LEU A 324 -18.06 1.89 -38.39
C LEU A 324 -18.29 3.35 -37.94
N LEU A 325 -17.29 3.95 -37.29
CA LEU A 325 -17.36 5.33 -36.84
C LEU A 325 -17.30 6.31 -38.02
N GLU A 326 -16.45 6.02 -39.02
CA GLU A 326 -16.39 6.77 -40.28
C GLU A 326 -17.71 6.66 -41.06
N LYS A 327 -18.31 5.46 -41.15
CA LYS A 327 -19.64 5.27 -41.74
C LYS A 327 -20.72 6.03 -40.98
N LEU A 328 -20.71 6.01 -39.65
CA LEU A 328 -21.66 6.79 -38.84
C LEU A 328 -21.47 8.30 -39.03
N ILE A 329 -20.23 8.77 -39.16
CA ILE A 329 -19.93 10.18 -39.45
C ILE A 329 -20.42 10.54 -40.84
N GLU A 330 -20.19 9.69 -41.85
CA GLU A 330 -20.64 9.91 -43.22
C GLU A 330 -22.16 9.90 -43.34
N ASP A 331 -22.83 8.96 -42.66
CA ASP A 331 -24.29 8.89 -42.56
C ASP A 331 -24.86 10.11 -41.82
N GLN A 332 -24.20 10.58 -40.75
CA GLN A 332 -24.58 11.83 -40.09
C GLN A 332 -24.40 13.04 -41.00
N LEU A 333 -23.26 13.16 -41.70
CA LEU A 333 -23.02 14.24 -42.66
C LEU A 333 -24.04 14.22 -43.79
N ASN A 334 -24.40 13.03 -44.29
CA ASN A 334 -25.43 12.84 -45.30
C ASN A 334 -26.81 13.20 -44.75
N PHE A 335 -27.12 12.83 -43.51
CA PHE A 335 -28.35 13.23 -42.82
C PHE A 335 -28.44 14.76 -42.65
N TYR A 336 -27.35 15.44 -42.28
CA TYR A 336 -27.33 16.90 -42.17
C TYR A 336 -27.38 17.61 -43.53
N LYS A 337 -26.71 17.08 -44.56
CA LYS A 337 -26.81 17.56 -45.95
C LYS A 337 -28.21 17.36 -46.55
N SER A 338 -28.89 16.27 -46.19
CA SER A 338 -30.27 16.04 -46.60
C SER A 338 -31.29 16.83 -45.77
N LYS A 339 -30.96 17.20 -44.53
CA LYS A 339 -31.73 18.14 -43.70
C LYS A 339 -31.61 19.60 -44.13
N SER A 340 -30.47 20.02 -44.69
CA SER A 340 -30.33 21.40 -45.20
C SER A 340 -31.27 21.71 -46.38
N ASN A 341 -31.89 20.70 -46.99
CA ASN A 341 -32.87 20.85 -48.08
C ASN A 341 -34.31 20.45 -47.71
N LYS A 342 -34.60 20.11 -46.45
CA LYS A 342 -35.97 19.90 -45.99
C LYS A 342 -36.20 20.64 -44.69
N ASN A 343 -36.85 21.80 -44.81
CA ASN A 343 -37.53 22.43 -43.69
C ASN A 343 -38.59 21.47 -43.12
N LEU A 344 -38.68 21.52 -41.78
CA LEU A 344 -39.76 21.08 -40.89
C LEU A 344 -39.69 19.67 -40.27
N GLU A 345 -39.74 19.74 -38.94
CA GLU A 345 -40.19 18.77 -37.93
C GLU A 345 -39.22 17.65 -37.52
N THR A 346 -38.56 17.88 -36.38
CA THR A 346 -38.01 16.82 -35.54
C THR A 346 -38.70 16.81 -34.19
N ASP A 347 -39.48 15.77 -33.95
CA ASP A 347 -39.79 15.28 -32.61
C ASP A 347 -38.48 14.94 -31.90
N SER A 348 -38.16 15.75 -30.89
CA SER A 348 -37.13 15.43 -29.90
C SER A 348 -37.87 15.05 -28.62
N GLU A 349 -37.76 13.77 -28.23
CA GLU A 349 -38.27 13.30 -26.95
C GLU A 349 -37.58 14.09 -25.81
N LYS A 350 -38.30 15.08 -25.29
CA LYS A 350 -37.88 15.90 -24.15
C LYS A 350 -37.81 15.02 -22.91
N LYS A 351 -36.60 14.79 -22.38
CA LYS A 351 -36.42 14.24 -21.02
C LYS A 351 -36.99 15.24 -20.01
N CYS A 352 -38.17 14.93 -19.48
CA CYS A 352 -38.87 15.76 -18.50
C CYS A 352 -38.12 15.76 -17.15
N LYS A 353 -37.49 16.89 -16.79
CA LYS A 353 -36.94 17.14 -15.45
C LYS A 353 -37.90 18.06 -14.70
N THR A 354 -38.33 17.67 -13.50
CA THR A 354 -39.33 18.40 -12.68
C THR A 354 -38.76 19.63 -11.98
N TYR A 355 -37.54 19.55 -11.47
CA TYR A 355 -36.85 20.68 -10.84
C TYR A 355 -35.41 20.77 -11.34
N SER A 356 -34.99 21.98 -11.71
CA SER A 356 -33.64 22.23 -12.23
C SER A 356 -32.57 22.34 -11.12
N LYS A 357 -32.97 22.70 -9.90
CA LYS A 357 -32.09 22.87 -8.74
C LYS A 357 -32.75 22.30 -7.48
N GLU A 358 -31.96 21.68 -6.62
CA GLU A 358 -32.43 21.04 -5.38
C GLU A 358 -33.03 22.04 -4.36
N GLY A 359 -32.58 23.29 -4.38
CA GLY A 359 -33.09 24.35 -3.50
C GLY A 359 -34.52 24.81 -3.79
N LEU A 360 -35.11 24.42 -4.93
CA LEU A 360 -36.49 24.75 -5.31
C LEU A 360 -37.51 23.73 -4.80
N ILE A 361 -37.05 22.63 -4.20
CA ILE A 361 -37.91 21.57 -3.70
C ILE A 361 -38.48 21.98 -2.33
N PRO A 362 -39.82 21.97 -2.15
CA PRO A 362 -40.43 22.28 -0.86
C PRO A 362 -40.00 21.30 0.23
N ARG A 363 -39.26 21.75 1.25
CA ARG A 363 -38.71 20.89 2.32
C ARG A 363 -39.66 20.65 3.50
N LYS A 364 -40.94 21.02 3.37
CA LYS A 364 -41.93 20.75 4.42
C LYS A 364 -42.25 19.26 4.34
N GLY A 365 -42.03 18.49 5.42
CA GLY A 365 -42.21 17.03 5.47
C GLY A 365 -43.65 16.51 5.34
N LYS A 366 -44.48 17.18 4.55
CA LYS A 366 -45.82 16.78 4.14
C LYS A 366 -45.85 16.57 2.63
N ILE A 367 -46.82 15.80 2.13
CA ILE A 367 -46.99 15.66 0.68
C ILE A 367 -47.47 17.00 0.12
N VAL A 368 -46.82 17.48 -0.93
CA VAL A 368 -47.20 18.72 -1.61
C VAL A 368 -47.38 18.44 -3.09
N VAL A 369 -48.52 18.86 -3.62
CA VAL A 369 -48.85 18.79 -5.04
C VAL A 369 -48.51 20.14 -5.66
N ASP A 370 -47.54 20.16 -6.59
CA ASP A 370 -47.12 21.36 -7.30
C ASP A 370 -47.74 21.38 -8.70
N PHE A 371 -48.81 22.17 -8.85
CA PHE A 371 -49.52 22.36 -10.11
C PHE A 371 -48.71 23.13 -11.17
N MET A 372 -47.72 23.93 -10.77
CA MET A 372 -46.93 24.74 -11.74
C MET A 372 -45.88 23.88 -12.43
N ASN A 373 -45.26 22.94 -11.71
CA ASN A 373 -44.23 22.06 -12.23
C ASN A 373 -44.72 20.63 -12.54
N ASN A 374 -46.05 20.41 -12.47
CA ASN A 374 -46.71 19.11 -12.67
C ASN A 374 -46.05 17.95 -11.89
N ALA A 375 -45.67 18.22 -10.64
CA ALA A 375 -44.90 17.30 -9.80
C ALA A 375 -45.57 17.08 -8.45
N VAL A 376 -45.46 15.85 -7.94
CA VAL A 376 -45.89 15.47 -6.59
C VAL A 376 -44.66 15.25 -5.72
N CYS A 377 -44.52 16.06 -4.68
CA CYS A 377 -43.41 15.97 -3.73
C CYS A 377 -43.79 15.02 -2.59
N ILE A 378 -43.06 13.91 -2.47
CA ILE A 378 -43.32 12.85 -1.48
C ILE A 378 -42.18 12.81 -0.46
N PRO A 379 -42.46 12.92 0.85
CA PRO A 379 -41.44 12.76 1.89
C PRO A 379 -41.02 11.28 2.03
N LEU A 380 -39.72 11.02 1.92
CA LEU A 380 -39.08 9.72 2.13
C LEU A 380 -37.98 9.88 3.19
N GLY A 381 -38.32 9.53 4.44
CA GLY A 381 -37.43 9.76 5.58
C GLY A 381 -37.22 11.26 5.83
N GLU A 382 -35.97 11.72 5.82
CA GLU A 382 -35.61 13.13 6.04
C GLU A 382 -35.62 13.98 4.74
N TYR A 383 -35.80 13.35 3.58
CA TYR A 383 -35.76 14.02 2.27
C TYR A 383 -37.14 14.09 1.63
N VAL A 384 -37.40 15.15 0.87
CA VAL A 384 -38.60 15.28 0.04
C VAL A 384 -38.21 15.06 -1.42
N VAL A 385 -38.83 14.09 -2.07
CA VAL A 385 -38.49 13.68 -3.43
C VAL A 385 -39.62 14.05 -4.40
N PRO A 386 -39.36 14.86 -5.44
CA PRO A 386 -40.36 15.24 -6.43
C PRO A 386 -40.50 14.19 -7.55
N PHE A 387 -41.71 13.70 -7.76
CA PHE A 387 -42.07 12.79 -8.84
C PHE A 387 -42.94 13.51 -9.88
N HIS A 388 -42.58 13.43 -11.17
CA HIS A 388 -43.43 13.98 -12.24
C HIS A 388 -44.73 13.17 -12.36
N ILE A 389 -45.84 13.82 -12.70
CA ILE A 389 -47.13 13.15 -12.84
C ILE A 389 -47.11 12.03 -13.89
N SER A 390 -46.30 12.15 -14.95
CA SER A 390 -46.17 11.11 -15.99
C SER A 390 -45.56 9.81 -15.47
N SER A 391 -44.78 9.85 -14.40
CA SER A 391 -44.15 8.66 -13.81
C SER A 391 -45.13 7.90 -12.90
N ILE A 392 -46.22 8.53 -12.47
CA ILE A 392 -47.22 7.97 -11.56
C ILE A 392 -48.36 7.36 -12.39
N LYS A 393 -48.46 6.03 -12.36
CA LYS A 393 -49.50 5.29 -13.07
C LYS A 393 -50.87 5.51 -12.44
N ASN A 394 -50.98 5.22 -11.14
CA ASN A 394 -52.22 5.37 -10.40
C ASN A 394 -51.96 5.59 -8.91
N VAL A 395 -52.79 6.43 -8.28
CA VAL A 395 -52.84 6.61 -6.82
C VAL A 395 -54.11 5.94 -6.31
N VAL A 396 -54.01 5.21 -5.20
CA VAL A 396 -55.15 4.53 -4.58
C VAL A 396 -55.26 5.00 -3.13
N LEU A 397 -56.44 5.47 -2.73
CA LEU A 397 -56.77 5.74 -1.34
C LEU A 397 -57.23 4.42 -0.71
N VAL A 398 -56.43 3.87 0.20
CA VAL A 398 -56.75 2.58 0.86
C VAL A 398 -57.62 2.83 2.09
N ASP A 399 -57.30 3.87 2.87
CA ASP A 399 -58.06 4.39 4.02
C ASP A 399 -58.04 5.94 3.99
N GLU A 400 -58.89 6.64 4.75
CA GLU A 400 -58.98 8.12 4.72
C GLU A 400 -57.62 8.83 4.94
N THR A 401 -56.64 8.15 5.54
CA THR A 401 -55.31 8.68 5.81
C THR A 401 -54.17 8.02 5.01
N ILE A 402 -54.40 6.93 4.27
CA ILE A 402 -53.31 6.18 3.60
C ILE A 402 -53.42 6.27 2.07
N LEU A 403 -52.41 6.87 1.45
CA LEU A 403 -52.26 6.99 0.01
C LEU A 403 -51.20 6.04 -0.53
N LYS A 404 -51.57 5.26 -1.54
CA LYS A 404 -50.68 4.33 -2.25
C LYS A 404 -50.40 4.84 -3.67
N PHE A 405 -49.14 5.21 -3.93
CA PHE A 405 -48.65 5.64 -5.23
C PHE A 405 -48.06 4.45 -5.99
N ASN A 406 -48.57 4.17 -7.19
CA ASN A 406 -48.03 3.15 -8.08
C ASN A 406 -47.35 3.82 -9.29
N PHE A 407 -46.11 3.42 -9.58
CA PHE A 407 -45.30 4.00 -10.66
C PHE A 407 -45.30 3.09 -11.89
N ASP A 408 -45.13 3.67 -13.08
CA ASP A 408 -45.10 2.90 -14.33
C ASP A 408 -43.67 2.42 -14.63
N ILE A 409 -43.49 1.10 -14.69
CA ILE A 409 -42.20 0.46 -14.97
C ILE A 409 -42.19 0.09 -16.46
N SER A 410 -41.99 1.08 -17.32
CA SER A 410 -41.78 0.80 -18.75
C SER A 410 -40.34 0.32 -18.97
N GLN A 411 -40.16 -0.83 -19.62
CA GLN A 411 -38.89 -1.51 -19.88
C GLN A 411 -37.97 -0.80 -20.89
N ASN A 412 -37.61 0.46 -20.65
CA ASN A 412 -36.60 1.15 -21.46
C ASN A 412 -35.20 0.75 -20.98
N LYS A 413 -34.56 -0.16 -21.73
CA LYS A 413 -33.31 -0.87 -21.45
C LYS A 413 -32.05 0.00 -21.21
N ASN A 414 -32.14 1.33 -21.21
CA ASN A 414 -30.97 2.22 -21.17
C ASN A 414 -30.88 3.19 -19.97
N LEU A 415 -31.76 3.13 -18.98
CA LEU A 415 -31.58 3.84 -17.70
C LEU A 415 -31.50 2.85 -16.54
N LYS A 416 -30.29 2.43 -16.19
CA LYS A 416 -30.00 1.38 -15.19
C LYS A 416 -30.25 1.76 -13.72
N PHE A 417 -30.91 2.87 -13.38
CA PHE A 417 -30.91 3.34 -11.98
C PHE A 417 -32.21 3.90 -11.39
N LEU A 418 -33.34 4.00 -12.12
CA LEU A 418 -34.56 4.63 -11.56
C LEU A 418 -35.87 3.84 -11.70
N SER A 419 -35.83 2.53 -11.99
CA SER A 419 -37.04 1.72 -12.22
C SER A 419 -37.26 0.56 -11.23
N SER A 420 -36.72 0.65 -10.01
CA SER A 420 -36.88 -0.42 -9.00
C SER A 420 -38.05 -0.20 -8.04
N ILE A 421 -38.64 1.00 -7.99
CA ILE A 421 -39.70 1.33 -7.02
C ILE A 421 -41.07 1.06 -7.65
N LYS A 422 -41.72 -0.03 -7.22
CA LYS A 422 -43.03 -0.45 -7.74
C LYS A 422 -44.20 0.33 -7.12
N CYS A 423 -44.14 0.61 -5.81
CA CYS A 423 -45.14 1.40 -5.12
C CYS A 423 -44.58 2.05 -3.85
N ILE A 424 -45.16 3.19 -3.46
CA ILE A 424 -44.87 3.89 -2.20
C ILE A 424 -46.19 4.10 -1.45
N ASN A 425 -46.24 3.74 -0.17
CA ASN A 425 -47.37 4.02 0.72
C ASN A 425 -47.00 5.14 1.67
N VAL A 426 -47.84 6.18 1.77
CA VAL A 426 -47.63 7.31 2.68
C VAL A 426 -48.90 7.58 3.47
N ASN A 427 -48.74 7.88 4.76
CA ASN A 427 -49.83 8.21 5.65
C ASN A 427 -49.88 9.73 5.88
N ASP A 428 -51.00 10.38 5.58
CA ASP A 428 -51.24 11.80 5.86
C ASP A 428 -52.68 12.04 6.31
N LYS A 429 -52.88 12.97 7.23
CA LYS A 429 -54.20 13.27 7.83
C LYS A 429 -55.19 13.87 6.82
N ASN A 430 -54.70 14.46 5.73
CA ASN A 430 -55.50 15.08 4.67
C ASN A 430 -55.47 14.25 3.36
N GLY A 431 -55.42 12.92 3.46
CA GLY A 431 -55.26 12.02 2.31
C GLY A 431 -56.29 12.20 1.18
N ARG A 432 -57.57 12.44 1.51
CA ARG A 432 -58.62 12.69 0.51
C ARG A 432 -58.41 13.96 -0.32
N GLN A 433 -58.05 15.07 0.31
CA GLN A 433 -57.85 16.35 -0.41
C GLN A 433 -56.66 16.23 -1.39
N ILE A 434 -55.57 15.61 -0.95
CA ILE A 434 -54.37 15.40 -1.78
C ILE A 434 -54.67 14.45 -2.94
N TYR A 435 -55.51 13.44 -2.74
CA TYR A 435 -55.97 12.57 -3.82
C TYR A 435 -56.73 13.33 -4.90
N ASP A 436 -57.67 14.18 -4.50
CA ASP A 436 -58.47 15.00 -5.42
C ASP A 436 -57.58 16.01 -6.17
N ASP A 437 -56.60 16.62 -5.49
CA ASP A 437 -55.61 17.53 -6.09
C ASP A 437 -54.74 16.83 -7.14
N ILE A 438 -54.31 15.59 -6.89
CA ILE A 438 -53.53 14.80 -7.86
C ILE A 438 -54.39 14.41 -9.07
N GLN A 439 -55.66 14.07 -8.86
CA GLN A 439 -56.61 13.82 -9.95
C GLN A 439 -56.83 15.06 -10.80
N ASN A 440 -57.03 16.22 -10.17
CA ASN A 440 -57.14 17.50 -10.85
C ASN A 440 -55.88 17.83 -11.65
N LEU A 441 -54.69 17.59 -11.08
CA LEU A 441 -53.41 17.78 -11.78
C LEU A 441 -53.27 16.84 -12.98
N LYS A 442 -53.67 15.57 -12.86
CA LYS A 442 -53.62 14.59 -13.96
C LYS A 442 -54.59 14.94 -15.09
N ASN A 443 -55.77 15.45 -14.75
CA ASN A 443 -56.74 15.97 -15.71
C ASN A 443 -56.19 17.22 -16.41
N ASN A 444 -55.64 18.18 -15.66
CA ASN A 444 -55.04 19.39 -16.22
C ASN A 444 -53.84 19.08 -17.13
N PHE A 445 -52.99 18.12 -16.76
CA PHE A 445 -51.87 17.68 -17.60
C PHE A 445 -52.32 17.02 -18.90
N SER A 446 -53.46 16.32 -18.89
CA SER A 446 -54.03 15.68 -20.08
C SER A 446 -54.69 16.68 -21.04
N VAL A 447 -55.08 17.86 -20.54
CA VAL A 447 -55.71 18.95 -21.32
C VAL A 447 -54.67 19.95 -21.84
N CYS A 448 -53.54 20.12 -21.16
CA CYS A 448 -52.56 21.19 -21.41
C CYS A 448 -51.34 20.73 -22.26
N SER A 449 -51.56 19.88 -23.28
CA SER A 449 -50.48 19.42 -24.17
C SER A 449 -50.04 20.46 -25.21
N ASP A 450 -50.74 21.60 -25.34
CA ASP A 450 -50.41 22.62 -26.33
C ASP A 450 -50.27 24.02 -25.72
N LYS A 451 -49.03 24.52 -25.75
CA LYS A 451 -48.54 25.92 -25.77
C LYS A 451 -47.78 26.47 -24.54
N GLU A 452 -46.70 27.14 -24.92
CA GLU A 452 -45.89 28.16 -24.22
C GLU A 452 -44.82 27.71 -23.22
N ILE A 453 -43.62 27.47 -23.77
CA ILE A 453 -42.35 27.49 -23.02
C ILE A 453 -41.77 28.91 -23.13
N ILE A 454 -41.71 29.61 -22.01
CA ILE A 454 -41.00 30.89 -21.86
C ILE A 454 -39.49 30.62 -22.05
N THR A 455 -38.90 31.24 -23.07
CA THR A 455 -37.44 31.24 -23.28
C THR A 455 -36.77 32.21 -22.33
N GLN A 456 -35.83 31.73 -21.51
CA GLN A 456 -34.97 32.57 -20.67
C GLN A 456 -33.61 32.82 -21.34
N ASP A 457 -33.09 34.03 -21.16
CA ASP A 457 -31.93 34.60 -21.84
C ASP A 457 -30.61 33.82 -21.69
N LYS A 458 -29.79 33.90 -22.74
CA LYS A 458 -28.42 33.36 -22.80
C LYS A 458 -27.55 33.95 -21.69
N LEU A 459 -26.88 33.05 -20.96
CA LEU A 459 -25.81 33.39 -20.01
C LEU A 459 -24.66 34.10 -20.74
N ILE A 460 -24.24 35.26 -20.22
CA ILE A 460 -22.97 35.92 -20.56
C ILE A 460 -21.94 35.46 -19.53
N GLU A 461 -20.88 34.80 -19.98
CA GLU A 461 -19.75 34.43 -19.10
C GLU A 461 -18.96 35.68 -18.68
N SER A 462 -18.72 35.81 -17.37
CA SER A 462 -17.79 36.78 -16.80
C SER A 462 -16.35 36.38 -17.16
N SER A 463 -15.60 37.29 -17.80
CA SER A 463 -14.23 37.05 -18.31
C SER A 463 -13.13 36.98 -17.24
N LYS A 464 -13.46 37.04 -15.95
CA LYS A 464 -12.48 36.93 -14.86
C LYS A 464 -12.54 35.56 -14.19
N LYS A 465 -11.55 34.71 -14.47
CA LYS A 465 -11.24 33.52 -13.68
C LYS A 465 -10.80 33.97 -12.29
N ALA A 466 -11.52 33.57 -11.25
CA ALA A 466 -11.05 33.77 -9.88
C ALA A 466 -9.88 32.81 -9.61
N THR A 467 -8.65 33.35 -9.61
CA THR A 467 -7.45 32.66 -9.15
C THR A 467 -7.29 32.88 -7.64
N LEU A 468 -7.14 31.81 -6.87
CA LEU A 468 -6.84 31.89 -5.45
C LEU A 468 -5.33 32.10 -5.27
N GLU A 469 -4.89 33.36 -5.14
CA GLU A 469 -3.46 33.73 -5.16
C GLU A 469 -2.70 33.47 -3.85
N ASN A 470 -3.34 32.98 -2.78
CA ASN A 470 -2.68 32.74 -1.49
C ASN A 470 -3.14 31.45 -0.81
N VAL A 471 -3.01 30.31 -1.50
CA VAL A 471 -3.17 28.98 -0.88
C VAL A 471 -1.78 28.39 -0.65
N PHE A 472 -1.28 28.53 0.59
CA PHE A 472 -0.08 27.83 1.02
C PHE A 472 -0.48 26.42 1.46
N MET A 473 -0.12 25.41 0.67
CA MET A 473 -0.12 24.03 1.16
C MET A 473 1.02 23.88 2.17
N ARG A 474 0.68 23.75 3.45
CA ARG A 474 1.58 23.10 4.40
C ARG A 474 1.49 21.60 4.14
N THR A 475 2.53 21.03 3.55
CA THR A 475 2.80 19.62 3.75
C THR A 475 3.29 19.49 5.18
N ASP A 476 2.41 19.06 6.09
CA ASP A 476 2.89 18.49 7.33
C ASP A 476 3.79 17.33 6.92
N ILE A 477 5.10 17.48 7.13
CA ILE A 477 6.03 16.35 7.14
C ILE A 477 5.41 15.38 8.13
N LYS A 478 4.86 14.29 7.60
CA LYS A 478 4.10 13.31 8.36
C LYS A 478 5.02 12.81 9.46
N THR A 479 4.67 13.22 10.66
CA THR A 479 5.27 12.76 11.90
C THR A 479 4.93 11.27 11.97
N ALA A 480 5.95 10.43 11.89
CA ALA A 480 5.79 9.02 12.20
C ALA A 480 5.20 8.89 13.61
N VAL A 481 4.24 7.97 13.73
CA VAL A 481 3.46 7.76 14.94
C VAL A 481 4.41 7.44 16.08
N LYS A 482 4.37 8.29 17.12
CA LYS A 482 5.01 8.07 18.40
C LYS A 482 4.53 6.72 18.95
N LYS A 483 5.44 5.79 19.28
CA LYS A 483 5.04 4.52 19.92
C LYS A 483 4.17 4.82 21.13
N GLU A 484 3.01 4.19 21.22
CA GLU A 484 2.22 4.23 22.44
C GLU A 484 3.02 3.60 23.59
N LYS A 485 3.43 4.45 24.53
CA LYS A 485 3.82 4.15 25.92
C LYS A 485 4.56 2.82 26.15
N GLN A 486 5.87 2.78 25.89
CA GLN A 486 6.84 1.95 26.64
C GLN A 486 8.34 2.24 26.35
N GLU A 487 8.69 3.37 25.70
CA GLU A 487 10.06 3.61 25.20
C GLU A 487 11.13 3.80 26.29
N THR A 488 10.79 4.45 27.42
CA THR A 488 11.77 4.75 28.49
C THR A 488 12.22 3.49 29.25
N LEU A 489 11.34 2.49 29.38
CA LEU A 489 11.66 1.26 30.11
C LEU A 489 12.54 0.33 29.26
N ASN A 490 12.30 0.26 27.95
CA ASN A 490 13.08 -0.59 27.04
C ASN A 490 14.47 -0.01 26.78
N PHE A 491 14.62 1.29 26.53
CA PHE A 491 15.95 1.89 26.35
C PHE A 491 16.85 1.67 27.58
N MET A 492 16.33 1.91 28.79
CA MET A 492 17.06 1.64 30.04
C MET A 492 17.36 0.14 30.25
N LYS A 493 16.42 -0.75 29.92
CA LYS A 493 16.60 -2.22 30.01
C LYS A 493 17.63 -2.75 29.00
N MET A 494 17.72 -2.14 27.82
CA MET A 494 18.71 -2.49 26.79
C MET A 494 20.09 -1.91 27.14
N VAL A 495 20.15 -0.69 27.68
CA VAL A 495 21.38 -0.12 28.24
C VAL A 495 21.94 -1.00 29.37
N LEU A 496 21.06 -1.62 30.17
CA LEU A 496 21.43 -2.60 31.21
C LEU A 496 22.17 -3.83 30.64
N ASP A 497 21.79 -4.35 29.48
CA ASP A 497 22.48 -5.48 28.83
C ASP A 497 23.88 -5.07 28.33
N PHE A 498 24.06 -3.80 27.96
CA PHE A 498 25.33 -3.25 27.51
C PHE A 498 26.25 -2.73 28.64
N GLN A 499 25.83 -2.76 29.92
CA GLN A 499 26.56 -2.14 31.03
C GLN A 499 28.01 -2.63 31.25
N LYS A 500 28.35 -3.82 30.74
CA LYS A 500 29.70 -4.39 30.85
C LYS A 500 30.65 -3.94 29.74
N ILE A 501 30.14 -3.38 28.64
CA ILE A 501 30.92 -3.02 27.46
C ILE A 501 30.74 -1.52 27.21
N LYS A 502 31.83 -0.76 27.17
CA LYS A 502 31.78 0.67 26.83
C LYS A 502 31.75 0.79 25.30
N LEU A 503 30.56 1.02 24.77
CA LEU A 503 30.28 0.98 23.35
C LEU A 503 30.15 2.39 22.79
N ILE A 504 30.84 2.68 21.70
CA ILE A 504 30.56 3.84 20.86
C ILE A 504 29.81 3.39 19.62
N PHE A 505 28.76 4.12 19.32
CA PHE A 505 28.16 4.17 18.01
C PHE A 505 28.45 5.53 17.38
N CYS A 506 29.03 5.50 16.19
CA CYS A 506 29.18 6.69 15.36
C CYS A 506 28.22 6.54 14.19
N PHE A 507 27.22 7.42 14.07
CA PHE A 507 26.24 7.37 12.98
C PHE A 507 26.49 8.47 11.96
N LEU A 508 26.36 8.10 10.69
CA LEU A 508 26.28 8.99 9.53
C LEU A 508 25.46 8.31 8.43
N ILE A 509 24.65 9.09 7.73
CA ILE A 509 24.24 8.88 6.33
C ILE A 509 25.04 9.91 5.53
#